data_AF-A0A9R1H7T3-F1
#
_entry.id   AF-A0A9R1H7T3-F1
#
_cell.length_a   1.000
_cell.length_b   1.000
_cell.length_c   1.000
_cell.angle_alpha   90.00
_cell.angle_beta   90.00
_cell.angle_gamma   90.00
#
_symmetry.space_group_name_H-M   'P 1'
#
loop_
_entity.id
_entity.type
_entity.pdbx_description
1 polymer ?
#
loop_
_entity_poly.entity_id
_entity_poly.type
_entity_poly.pdbx_seq_one_letter_code
_entity_poly.pdbx_strand_id
1 'polypeptide(L)'
;MMFSDPTKGMKVCCNMLQIFALELAKIPGDNGLVELYGYIAARDEVDMLLNYVVNISRNDPIIVAQGSLICMASGPRRGIELANYTIIEYDMRIKRGRHERDDLQLIDGAIEFCITRTWNRPFTINIRGDCGGAVDMTLACLHNAVKATVEVLISELHGSFNMSLRCFTSRFYKEIRLFDGVVTESYGLKRYVVAVMKRSFIRLKFKVHTPSSSSKSKLCCTFKAKTNGHNARELKTDFAVISVKVTWSTLPNSFPG
;
A
#
# COMPACT_ATOMS: atom_id res chain seq x y z
N MET A 1 -4.45 30.40 35.31
CA MET A 1 -5.26 29.21 34.97
C MET A 1 -4.29 28.12 34.52
N MET A 2 -4.20 27.01 35.24
CA MET A 2 -3.41 25.83 34.86
C MET A 2 -4.36 24.84 34.17
N PHE A 3 -3.94 24.26 33.04
CA PHE A 3 -4.67 23.14 32.45
C PHE A 3 -4.57 21.95 33.40
N SER A 4 -5.72 21.33 33.70
CA SER A 4 -5.83 20.21 34.64
C SER A 4 -5.21 18.91 34.14
N ASP A 5 -4.89 18.84 32.85
CA ASP A 5 -4.00 17.89 32.18
C ASP A 5 -3.93 18.31 30.69
N PRO A 6 -2.78 18.78 30.17
CA PRO A 6 -2.66 19.25 28.79
C PRO A 6 -2.89 18.16 27.74
N THR A 7 -2.90 16.88 28.12
CA THR A 7 -3.10 15.75 27.21
C THR A 7 -4.56 15.27 27.16
N LYS A 8 -5.38 15.64 28.14
CA LYS A 8 -6.76 15.17 28.29
C LYS A 8 -7.68 15.83 27.25
N GLY A 9 -7.85 15.15 26.12
CA GLY A 9 -8.64 15.62 24.97
C GLY A 9 -7.80 16.04 23.76
N MET A 10 -6.46 16.00 23.85
CA MET A 10 -5.57 16.23 22.72
C MET A 10 -5.60 15.01 21.79
N LYS A 11 -6.59 14.95 20.90
CA LYS A 11 -6.60 14.03 19.76
C LYS A 11 -5.57 14.51 18.74
N VAL A 12 -4.29 14.36 19.08
CA VAL A 12 -3.20 14.67 18.16
C VAL A 12 -3.39 13.80 16.93
N CYS A 13 -3.44 14.46 15.79
CA CYS A 13 -3.58 13.79 14.53
C CYS A 13 -2.19 13.40 14.06
N CYS A 14 -1.93 12.11 13.89
CA CYS A 14 -0.63 11.66 13.42
C CYS A 14 -0.42 12.08 11.96
N ASN A 15 0.79 12.55 11.69
CA ASN A 15 1.31 12.60 10.34
C ASN A 15 1.61 11.16 9.89
N MET A 16 1.26 10.82 8.66
CA MET A 16 1.47 9.48 8.15
C MET A 16 2.09 9.53 6.76
N LEU A 17 2.96 8.57 6.47
CA LEU A 17 3.47 8.34 5.12
C LEU A 17 2.52 7.39 4.37
N GLN A 18 2.13 7.76 3.15
CA GLN A 18 1.38 6.87 2.25
C GLN A 18 2.20 6.59 1.00
N ILE A 19 2.50 5.31 0.74
CA ILE A 19 3.09 4.87 -0.53
C ILE A 19 1.96 4.46 -1.48
N PHE A 20 1.91 5.08 -2.66
CA PHE A 20 0.86 4.85 -3.67
C PHE A 20 1.26 3.79 -4.68
N ALA A 21 2.52 3.80 -5.10
CA ALA A 21 3.02 2.93 -6.15
C ALA A 21 4.53 2.73 -6.03
N LEU A 22 4.97 1.58 -6.52
CA LEU A 22 6.36 1.21 -6.74
C LEU A 22 6.47 0.75 -8.19
N GLU A 23 7.44 1.25 -8.93
CA GLU A 23 7.64 0.95 -10.35
C GLU A 23 9.09 0.56 -10.61
N LEU A 24 9.30 -0.51 -11.38
CA LEU A 24 10.62 -0.92 -11.85
C LEU A 24 11.08 0.05 -12.94
N ALA A 25 11.64 1.19 -12.55
CA ALA A 25 11.96 2.29 -13.45
C ALA A 25 13.09 1.93 -14.42
N LYS A 26 14.11 1.17 -13.96
CA LYS A 26 15.24 0.77 -14.79
C LYS A 26 15.79 -0.59 -14.41
N ILE A 27 16.02 -1.43 -15.41
CA ILE A 27 16.72 -2.70 -15.27
C ILE A 27 18.19 -2.49 -15.70
N PRO A 28 19.18 -3.00 -14.95
CA PRO A 28 20.58 -2.98 -15.38
C PRO A 28 20.81 -3.79 -16.66
N GLY A 29 21.35 -3.13 -17.69
CA GLY A 29 21.86 -3.76 -18.91
C GLY A 29 20.81 -4.06 -20.00
N ASP A 30 19.70 -4.74 -19.66
CA ASP A 30 18.69 -5.21 -20.64
C ASP A 30 17.25 -4.82 -20.25
N ASN A 31 16.36 -4.72 -21.25
CA ASN A 31 14.95 -4.33 -21.15
C ASN A 31 13.98 -5.53 -21.10
N GLY A 32 14.48 -6.74 -20.88
CA GLY A 32 13.68 -7.97 -20.84
C GLY A 32 12.81 -8.14 -19.58
N LEU A 33 12.13 -9.30 -19.51
CA LEU A 33 11.47 -9.75 -18.28
C LEU A 33 12.51 -10.24 -17.28
N VAL A 34 12.35 -9.86 -16.02
CA VAL A 34 13.23 -10.28 -14.93
C VAL A 34 12.45 -10.90 -13.79
N GLU A 35 13.06 -11.87 -13.12
CA GLU A 35 12.59 -12.43 -11.86
C GLU A 35 13.02 -11.52 -10.69
N LEU A 36 12.10 -10.73 -10.16
CA LEU A 36 12.35 -9.76 -9.08
C LEU A 36 11.95 -10.32 -7.72
N TYR A 37 12.81 -10.18 -6.72
CA TYR A 37 12.53 -10.52 -5.32
C TYR A 37 13.19 -9.53 -4.36
N GLY A 38 12.91 -9.67 -3.06
CA GLY A 38 13.45 -8.79 -2.01
C GLY A 38 12.35 -8.06 -1.25
N TYR A 39 12.71 -7.01 -0.53
CA TYR A 39 11.78 -6.27 0.31
C TYR A 39 11.97 -4.75 0.24
N ILE A 40 10.89 -4.05 0.56
CA ILE A 40 10.87 -2.62 0.87
C ILE A 40 10.01 -2.47 2.12
N ALA A 41 10.53 -1.83 3.16
CA ALA A 41 9.87 -1.69 4.44
C ALA A 41 10.05 -0.28 5.02
N ALA A 42 9.06 0.16 5.79
CA ALA A 42 9.18 1.37 6.59
C ALA A 42 9.52 1.01 8.04
N ARG A 43 10.39 1.81 8.64
CA ARG A 43 10.61 1.88 10.09
C ARG A 43 10.18 3.25 10.57
N ASP A 44 9.30 3.27 11.55
CA ASP A 44 8.82 4.50 12.19
C ASP A 44 8.94 4.37 13.71
N GLU A 45 8.72 5.50 14.39
CA GLU A 45 8.89 5.63 15.84
C GLU A 45 7.84 4.86 16.66
N VAL A 46 6.94 4.09 16.03
CA VAL A 46 5.98 3.24 16.74
C VAL A 46 6.66 2.04 17.39
N ASP A 47 7.55 1.36 16.66
CA ASP A 47 8.28 0.18 17.15
C ASP A 47 9.68 -0.01 16.53
N MET A 48 10.08 0.82 15.55
CA MET A 48 11.34 0.71 14.80
C MET A 48 11.56 -0.62 14.05
N LEU A 49 10.55 -1.50 14.02
CA LEU A 49 10.58 -2.78 13.31
C LEU A 49 10.18 -2.60 11.84
N LEU A 50 10.49 -3.61 11.04
CA LEU A 50 10.17 -3.63 9.61
C LEU A 50 8.65 -3.75 9.38
N ASN A 51 8.05 -2.66 8.94
CA ASN A 51 6.69 -2.64 8.39
C ASN A 51 6.77 -2.79 6.87
N TYR A 52 6.80 -4.05 6.41
CA TYR A 52 6.97 -4.40 5.00
C TYR A 52 5.87 -3.82 4.10
N VAL A 53 6.27 -3.05 3.10
CA VAL A 53 5.41 -2.59 2.00
C VAL A 53 5.39 -3.63 0.88
N VAL A 54 6.57 -4.20 0.61
CA VAL A 54 6.82 -5.32 -0.29
C VAL A 54 7.72 -6.31 0.45
N ASN A 55 7.43 -7.60 0.31
CA ASN A 55 8.27 -8.70 0.77
C ASN A 55 8.02 -9.90 -0.15
N ILE A 56 8.95 -10.13 -1.07
CA ILE A 56 8.88 -11.13 -2.13
C ILE A 56 10.01 -12.12 -1.90
N SER A 57 9.65 -13.40 -1.78
CA SER A 57 10.62 -14.47 -1.56
C SER A 57 11.41 -14.77 -2.83
N ARG A 58 12.69 -15.07 -2.69
CA ARG A 58 13.53 -15.57 -3.81
C ARG A 58 13.00 -16.88 -4.41
N ASN A 59 12.32 -17.69 -3.60
CA ASN A 59 11.74 -18.97 -4.03
C ASN A 59 10.48 -18.80 -4.89
N ASP A 60 9.81 -17.65 -4.77
CA ASP A 60 8.61 -17.29 -5.52
C ASP A 60 8.72 -15.83 -6.02
N PRO A 61 9.66 -15.55 -6.95
CA PRO A 61 9.89 -14.21 -7.45
C PRO A 61 8.75 -13.79 -8.39
N ILE A 62 8.56 -12.48 -8.55
CA ILE A 62 7.61 -11.96 -9.55
C ILE A 62 8.32 -11.72 -10.87
N ILE A 63 7.65 -12.03 -11.99
CA ILE A 63 8.16 -11.75 -13.33
C ILE A 63 7.65 -10.38 -13.78
N VAL A 64 8.56 -9.43 -14.04
CA VAL A 64 8.21 -8.04 -14.38
C VAL A 64 9.11 -7.49 -15.48
N ALA A 65 8.59 -6.56 -16.28
CA ALA A 65 9.35 -5.78 -17.25
C ALA A 65 9.68 -4.40 -16.68
N GLN A 66 10.65 -3.70 -17.30
CA GLN A 66 10.88 -2.28 -17.03
C GLN A 66 9.58 -1.46 -17.25
N GLY A 67 9.33 -0.49 -16.38
CA GLY A 67 8.10 0.32 -16.34
C GLY A 67 6.90 -0.39 -15.71
N SER A 68 7.05 -1.64 -15.26
CA SER A 68 5.98 -2.36 -14.58
C SER A 68 5.88 -1.96 -13.11
N LEU A 69 4.65 -1.92 -12.58
CA LEU A 69 4.44 -1.74 -11.14
C LEU A 69 4.86 -2.99 -10.37
N ILE A 70 5.57 -2.77 -9.26
CA ILE A 70 5.88 -3.80 -8.27
C ILE A 70 4.65 -3.99 -7.38
N CYS A 71 4.18 -5.23 -7.30
CA CYS A 71 2.94 -5.55 -6.60
C CYS A 71 3.09 -5.43 -5.08
N MET A 72 2.30 -4.54 -4.46
CA MET A 72 2.21 -4.37 -3.00
C MET A 72 1.12 -5.26 -2.39
N ALA A 73 1.04 -6.53 -2.79
CA ALA A 73 -0.08 -7.42 -2.49
C ALA A 73 -0.36 -7.60 -0.99
N SER A 74 0.70 -7.62 -0.16
CA SER A 74 0.55 -7.67 1.30
C SER A 74 0.38 -6.29 1.92
N GLY A 75 1.02 -5.26 1.32
CA GLY A 75 1.07 -3.90 1.83
C GLY A 75 1.62 -3.82 3.26
N PRO A 76 1.71 -2.60 3.83
CA PRO A 76 2.14 -2.44 5.21
C PRO A 76 1.12 -3.04 6.19
N ARG A 77 1.60 -3.76 7.20
CA ARG A 77 0.77 -4.41 8.23
C ARG A 77 0.04 -3.39 9.11
N ARG A 78 0.66 -2.21 9.29
CA ARG A 78 0.13 -1.07 10.06
C ARG A 78 0.36 0.23 9.30
N GLY A 79 -0.26 1.31 9.77
CA GLY A 79 0.01 2.62 9.18
C GLY A 79 1.45 3.04 9.48
N ILE A 80 2.04 3.80 8.56
CA ILE A 80 3.40 4.30 8.67
C ILE A 80 3.34 5.70 9.29
N GLU A 81 3.83 5.85 10.51
CA GLU A 81 3.90 7.13 11.20
C GLU A 81 5.04 7.98 10.65
N LEU A 82 4.78 9.28 10.50
CA LEU A 82 5.77 10.29 10.15
C LEU A 82 5.86 11.33 11.27
N ALA A 83 6.34 10.93 12.45
CA ALA A 83 6.48 11.80 13.60
C ALA A 83 7.69 12.73 13.43
N ASN A 84 8.92 12.29 13.69
CA ASN A 84 10.13 13.07 13.34
C ASN A 84 10.67 12.68 11.97
N TYR A 85 10.98 11.39 11.83
CA TYR A 85 11.46 10.78 10.61
C TYR A 85 10.90 9.36 10.46
N THR A 86 10.91 8.86 9.23
CA THR A 86 10.61 7.48 8.88
C THR A 86 11.75 6.98 8.01
N ILE A 87 12.30 5.82 8.32
CA ILE A 87 13.31 5.19 7.45
C ILE A 87 12.60 4.25 6.49
N ILE A 88 12.91 4.36 5.20
CA ILE A 88 12.50 3.40 4.19
C ILE A 88 13.72 2.56 3.84
N GLU A 89 13.72 1.31 4.30
CA GLU A 89 14.76 0.31 4.08
C GLU A 89 14.37 -0.58 2.89
N TYR A 90 15.32 -0.91 2.03
CA TYR A 90 15.07 -1.69 0.83
C TYR A 90 16.27 -2.56 0.46
N ASP A 91 15.99 -3.79 0.05
CA ASP A 91 16.93 -4.70 -0.62
C ASP A 91 16.12 -5.45 -1.67
N MET A 92 16.27 -5.04 -2.93
CA MET A 92 15.60 -5.68 -4.07
C MET A 92 16.65 -6.23 -5.03
N ARG A 93 16.38 -7.42 -5.56
CA ARG A 93 17.34 -8.18 -6.38
C ARG A 93 16.66 -8.83 -7.57
N ILE A 94 17.43 -8.99 -8.64
CA ILE A 94 17.05 -9.74 -9.84
C ILE A 94 17.71 -11.10 -9.78
N LYS A 95 16.89 -12.15 -9.75
CA LYS A 95 17.35 -13.53 -9.76
C LYS A 95 17.95 -13.87 -11.13
N ARG A 96 19.14 -14.46 -11.13
CA ARG A 96 19.87 -14.89 -12.33
C ARG A 96 20.33 -16.33 -12.26
N GLY A 97 20.63 -16.81 -11.06
CA GLY A 97 21.23 -18.13 -10.86
C GLY A 97 20.54 -18.98 -9.82
N ARG A 98 21.17 -20.10 -9.48
CA ARG A 98 20.67 -21.00 -8.42
C ARG A 98 20.93 -20.41 -7.04
N HIS A 99 22.05 -19.71 -6.87
CA HIS A 99 22.46 -19.15 -5.58
C HIS A 99 22.28 -17.64 -5.55
N GLU A 100 22.01 -17.11 -4.36
CA GLU A 100 21.82 -15.67 -4.12
C GLU A 100 23.04 -14.83 -4.53
N ARG A 101 24.25 -15.38 -4.42
CA ARG A 101 25.50 -14.73 -4.87
C ARG A 101 25.57 -14.49 -6.37
N ASP A 102 24.79 -15.22 -7.17
CA ASP A 102 24.74 -15.08 -8.62
C ASP A 102 23.75 -13.98 -9.04
N ASP A 103 22.91 -13.52 -8.09
CA ASP A 103 21.84 -12.57 -8.34
C ASP A 103 22.35 -11.14 -8.36
N LEU A 104 21.64 -10.29 -9.11
CA LEU A 104 22.00 -8.91 -9.31
C LEU A 104 21.28 -8.01 -8.31
N GLN A 105 22.03 -7.21 -7.55
CA GLN A 105 21.46 -6.19 -6.68
C GLN A 105 20.80 -5.10 -7.54
N LEU A 106 19.48 -4.91 -7.38
CA LEU A 106 18.74 -3.86 -8.07
C LEU A 106 18.84 -2.54 -7.30
N ILE A 107 18.52 -2.57 -6.00
CA ILE A 107 18.67 -1.46 -5.04
C ILE A 107 18.99 -2.06 -3.67
N ASP A 108 19.84 -1.41 -2.90
CA ASP A 108 20.16 -1.77 -1.50
C ASP A 108 20.38 -0.48 -0.70
N GLY A 109 19.90 -0.45 0.54
CA GLY A 109 20.13 0.65 1.47
C GLY A 109 18.85 1.18 2.11
N ALA A 110 18.92 2.45 2.53
CA ALA A 110 17.83 3.10 3.24
C ALA A 110 17.77 4.61 2.95
N ILE A 111 16.56 5.17 2.98
CA ILE A 111 16.30 6.60 2.86
C ILE A 111 15.58 7.08 4.13
N GLU A 112 16.08 8.15 4.74
CA GLU A 112 15.38 8.84 5.80
C GLU A 112 14.40 9.87 5.22
N PHE A 113 13.13 9.75 5.62
CA PHE A 113 12.07 10.70 5.32
C PHE A 113 11.73 11.52 6.54
N CYS A 114 12.11 12.80 6.52
CA CYS A 114 11.73 13.75 7.55
C CYS A 114 10.43 14.48 7.18
N ILE A 115 9.90 15.24 8.13
CA ILE A 115 8.87 16.26 7.87
C ILE A 115 9.39 17.25 6.81
N THR A 116 9.07 17.02 5.53
CA THR A 116 9.44 17.92 4.43
C THR A 116 8.39 19.02 4.23
N ARG A 117 8.72 20.05 3.43
CA ARG A 117 7.79 21.15 3.09
C ARG A 117 6.61 20.72 2.21
N THR A 118 6.65 19.53 1.60
CA THR A 118 5.68 19.08 0.59
C THR A 118 4.60 18.18 1.20
N TRP A 119 3.76 18.76 2.04
CA TRP A 119 2.62 18.06 2.64
C TRP A 119 1.46 17.88 1.67
N ASN A 120 0.73 16.77 1.84
CA ASN A 120 -0.55 16.53 1.21
C ASN A 120 -0.49 16.66 -0.32
N ARG A 121 0.60 16.20 -0.93
CA ARG A 121 0.77 16.09 -2.38
C ARG A 121 1.62 14.85 -2.70
N PRO A 122 1.19 13.96 -3.59
CA PRO A 122 2.01 12.86 -4.03
C PRO A 122 3.21 13.36 -4.84
N PHE A 123 4.36 12.77 -4.61
CA PHE A 123 5.57 12.95 -5.41
C PHE A 123 6.26 11.61 -5.62
N THR A 124 7.14 11.54 -6.62
CA THR A 124 7.92 10.34 -6.92
C THR A 124 9.38 10.59 -6.59
N ILE A 125 9.98 9.66 -5.87
CA ILE A 125 11.44 9.58 -5.71
C ILE A 125 11.97 8.45 -6.59
N ASN A 126 13.18 8.64 -7.12
CA ASN A 126 13.88 7.63 -7.92
C ASN A 126 14.99 7.02 -7.06
N ILE A 127 14.81 5.77 -6.63
CA ILE A 127 15.79 5.03 -5.84
C ILE A 127 16.72 4.34 -6.83
N ARG A 128 17.98 4.80 -6.89
CA ARG A 128 18.99 4.27 -7.81
C ARG A 128 19.84 3.23 -7.08
N GLY A 129 20.11 2.13 -7.77
CA GLY A 129 21.08 1.15 -7.32
C GLY A 129 22.42 1.32 -8.03
N ASP A 130 23.45 0.79 -7.40
CA ASP A 130 24.84 0.94 -7.84
C ASP A 130 25.11 0.29 -9.20
N CYS A 131 24.37 -0.77 -9.54
CA CYS A 131 24.47 -1.46 -10.83
C CYS A 131 23.68 -0.76 -11.96
N GLY A 132 23.20 0.47 -11.76
CA GLY A 132 22.49 1.25 -12.77
C GLY A 132 21.01 0.91 -12.93
N GLY A 133 20.45 0.11 -12.02
CA GLY A 133 19.03 -0.16 -11.89
C GLY A 133 18.31 0.90 -11.05
N ALA A 134 16.99 0.96 -11.14
CA ALA A 134 16.23 1.94 -10.37
C ALA A 134 14.79 1.49 -10.09
N VAL A 135 14.26 1.92 -8.94
CA VAL A 135 12.86 1.79 -8.56
C VAL A 135 12.29 3.18 -8.27
N ASP A 136 11.18 3.51 -8.93
CA ASP A 136 10.44 4.72 -8.62
C ASP A 136 9.42 4.45 -7.52
N MET A 137 9.40 5.30 -6.51
CA MET A 137 8.47 5.22 -5.39
C MET A 137 7.61 6.48 -5.34
N THR A 138 6.31 6.33 -5.61
CA THR A 138 5.34 7.42 -5.47
C THR A 138 4.75 7.40 -4.06
N LEU A 139 4.90 8.48 -3.31
CA LEU A 139 4.42 8.59 -1.93
C LEU A 139 3.90 9.99 -1.60
N ALA A 140 3.27 10.16 -0.44
CA ALA A 140 2.92 11.46 0.12
C ALA A 140 3.04 11.47 1.64
N CYS A 141 3.51 12.59 2.19
CA CYS A 141 3.42 12.92 3.61
C CYS A 141 2.03 13.50 3.88
N LEU A 142 1.23 12.82 4.69
CA LEU A 142 -0.15 13.22 4.99
C LEU A 142 -0.23 13.84 6.38
N HIS A 143 -0.58 15.12 6.43
CA HIS A 143 -0.85 15.78 7.69
C HIS A 143 -2.24 15.40 8.18
N ASN A 144 -2.38 15.19 9.48
CA ASN A 144 -3.66 14.94 10.13
C ASN A 144 -4.39 13.74 9.50
N ALA A 145 -3.72 12.59 9.49
CA ALA A 145 -4.21 11.37 8.87
C ALA A 145 -4.75 10.37 9.90
N VAL A 146 -5.55 9.43 9.39
CA VAL A 146 -6.06 8.26 10.11
C VAL A 146 -5.75 7.01 9.30
N LYS A 147 -5.52 5.91 9.99
CA LYS A 147 -5.32 4.60 9.38
C LYS A 147 -6.67 4.01 8.97
N ALA A 148 -6.86 3.77 7.68
CA ALA A 148 -7.94 2.95 7.14
C ALA A 148 -7.44 1.53 6.92
N THR A 149 -8.05 0.58 7.61
CA THR A 149 -7.89 -0.85 7.34
C THR A 149 -9.04 -1.29 6.45
N VAL A 150 -8.75 -1.69 5.21
CA VAL A 150 -9.72 -2.20 4.24
C VAL A 150 -9.65 -3.72 4.25
N GLU A 151 -10.77 -4.34 4.59
CA GLU A 151 -10.98 -5.79 4.60
C GLU A 151 -12.05 -6.09 3.54
N VAL A 152 -11.80 -7.07 2.68
CA VAL A 152 -12.73 -7.46 1.61
C VAL A 152 -12.97 -8.95 1.72
N LEU A 153 -14.23 -9.33 1.86
CA LEU A 153 -14.69 -10.71 1.87
C LEU A 153 -15.48 -10.98 0.59
N ILE A 154 -15.20 -12.11 -0.04
CA ILE A 154 -15.96 -12.59 -1.20
C ILE A 154 -16.74 -13.83 -0.78
N SER A 155 -18.05 -13.78 -0.98
CA SER A 155 -18.98 -14.87 -0.67
C SER A 155 -19.94 -15.12 -1.84
N GLU A 156 -20.69 -16.22 -1.78
CA GLU A 156 -21.71 -16.59 -2.79
C GLU A 156 -21.15 -16.61 -4.22
N LEU A 157 -20.05 -17.36 -4.43
CA LEU A 157 -19.32 -17.38 -5.69
C LEU A 157 -20.06 -18.20 -6.76
N HIS A 158 -20.31 -17.60 -7.92
CA HIS A 158 -20.91 -18.20 -9.11
C HIS A 158 -19.88 -18.32 -10.25
N GLY A 159 -18.78 -19.03 -9.96
CA GLY A 159 -17.68 -19.26 -10.90
C GLY A 159 -16.50 -18.30 -10.74
N SER A 160 -15.42 -18.56 -11.47
CA SER A 160 -14.20 -17.76 -11.39
C SER A 160 -14.31 -16.46 -12.18
N PHE A 161 -13.77 -15.38 -11.62
CA PHE A 161 -13.75 -14.07 -12.26
C PHE A 161 -12.47 -13.30 -11.96
N ASN A 162 -12.11 -12.39 -12.85
CA ASN A 162 -11.00 -11.46 -12.64
C ASN A 162 -11.50 -10.22 -11.92
N MET A 163 -10.80 -9.84 -10.86
CA MET A 163 -11.12 -8.66 -10.08
C MET A 163 -9.91 -7.76 -9.89
N SER A 164 -10.11 -6.46 -10.12
CA SER A 164 -9.18 -5.42 -9.71
C SER A 164 -9.81 -4.51 -8.67
N LEU A 165 -9.13 -4.30 -7.54
CA LEU A 165 -9.49 -3.33 -6.51
C LEU A 165 -8.51 -2.17 -6.51
N ARG A 166 -9.04 -0.97 -6.72
CA ARG A 166 -8.29 0.30 -6.69
C ARG A 166 -8.84 1.20 -5.59
N CYS A 167 -7.95 1.77 -4.79
CA CYS A 167 -8.28 2.74 -3.76
C CYS A 167 -7.83 4.15 -4.19
N PHE A 168 -8.71 5.12 -3.98
CA PHE A 168 -8.45 6.55 -4.20
C PHE A 168 -8.78 7.30 -2.92
N THR A 169 -7.85 8.12 -2.45
CA THR A 169 -8.12 9.08 -1.37
C THR A 169 -8.56 10.41 -1.99
N SER A 170 -9.59 11.05 -1.44
CA SER A 170 -10.32 12.13 -2.13
C SER A 170 -9.52 13.37 -2.53
N ARG A 171 -8.31 13.53 -1.97
CA ARG A 171 -7.45 14.68 -2.25
C ARG A 171 -6.36 14.38 -3.27
N PHE A 172 -6.22 13.12 -3.69
CA PHE A 172 -5.20 12.70 -4.62
C PHE A 172 -5.84 12.01 -5.82
N TYR A 173 -5.29 12.29 -7.00
CA TYR A 173 -5.64 11.59 -8.24
C TYR A 173 -4.82 10.31 -8.43
N LYS A 174 -3.93 9.98 -7.48
CA LYS A 174 -3.13 8.75 -7.52
C LYS A 174 -3.91 7.56 -6.98
N GLU A 175 -3.91 6.49 -7.78
CA GLU A 175 -4.50 5.21 -7.40
C GLU A 175 -3.54 4.41 -6.53
N ILE A 176 -4.10 3.67 -5.57
CA ILE A 176 -3.41 2.63 -4.82
C ILE A 176 -4.00 1.30 -5.30
N ARG A 177 -3.16 0.42 -5.84
CA ARG A 177 -3.59 -0.91 -6.26
C ARG A 177 -3.59 -1.83 -5.05
N LEU A 178 -4.78 -2.22 -4.58
CA LEU A 178 -4.91 -3.13 -3.43
C LEU A 178 -4.93 -4.58 -3.90
N PHE A 179 -5.70 -4.89 -4.93
CA PHE A 179 -5.81 -6.26 -5.47
C PHE A 179 -5.89 -6.24 -6.99
N ASP A 180 -5.27 -7.23 -7.63
CA ASP A 180 -5.42 -7.53 -9.04
C ASP A 180 -5.16 -9.02 -9.25
N GLY A 181 -6.18 -9.77 -9.65
CA GLY A 181 -6.04 -11.22 -9.81
C GLY A 181 -7.34 -11.94 -10.09
N VAL A 182 -7.21 -13.26 -10.28
CA VAL A 182 -8.34 -14.20 -10.43
C VAL A 182 -8.89 -14.53 -9.05
N VAL A 183 -10.20 -14.52 -8.91
CA VAL A 183 -10.93 -15.04 -7.75
C VAL A 183 -11.56 -16.37 -8.17
N THR A 184 -11.13 -17.46 -7.53
CA THR A 184 -11.60 -18.82 -7.82
C THR A 184 -12.42 -19.44 -6.70
N GLU A 185 -12.32 -18.90 -5.49
CA GLU A 185 -12.96 -19.44 -4.29
C GLU A 185 -13.51 -18.32 -3.41
N SER A 186 -14.41 -18.66 -2.49
CA SER A 186 -14.88 -17.75 -1.44
C SER A 186 -13.81 -17.63 -0.35
N TYR A 187 -13.12 -16.49 -0.28
CA TYR A 187 -12.17 -16.21 0.78
C TYR A 187 -12.11 -14.72 1.11
N GLY A 188 -11.58 -14.40 2.29
CA GLY A 188 -11.21 -13.04 2.65
C GLY A 188 -9.95 -12.63 1.91
N LEU A 189 -10.00 -11.57 1.12
CA LEU A 189 -8.79 -10.94 0.59
C LEU A 189 -7.89 -10.49 1.75
N LYS A 190 -6.61 -10.29 1.43
CA LYS A 190 -5.65 -9.70 2.36
C LYS A 190 -6.16 -8.37 2.90
N ARG A 191 -5.84 -8.09 4.15
CA ARG A 191 -6.08 -6.82 4.82
C ARG A 191 -5.16 -5.75 4.22
N TYR A 192 -5.73 -4.62 3.80
CA TYR A 192 -4.95 -3.49 3.28
C TYR A 192 -4.96 -2.31 4.23
N VAL A 193 -3.81 -1.64 4.39
CA VAL A 193 -3.69 -0.43 5.20
C VAL A 193 -3.43 0.78 4.31
N VAL A 194 -4.25 1.81 4.48
CA VAL A 194 -4.17 3.08 3.75
C VAL A 194 -4.26 4.23 4.74
N ALA A 195 -3.34 5.17 4.69
CA ALA A 195 -3.39 6.44 5.39
C ALA A 195 -4.30 7.43 4.65
N VAL A 196 -5.17 8.09 5.40
CA VAL A 196 -6.24 8.94 4.85
C VAL A 196 -6.34 10.21 5.67
N MET A 197 -6.29 11.37 5.03
CA MET A 197 -6.46 12.64 5.76
C MET A 197 -7.83 12.72 6.45
N LYS A 198 -7.90 13.30 7.64
CA LYS A 198 -9.18 13.60 8.29
C LYS A 198 -10.02 14.53 7.42
N ARG A 199 -11.35 14.44 7.58
CA ARG A 199 -12.34 15.19 6.78
C ARG A 199 -12.24 14.90 5.27
N SER A 200 -11.65 13.78 4.90
CA SER A 200 -11.60 13.27 3.53
C SER A 200 -12.36 11.94 3.43
N PHE A 201 -12.22 11.22 2.32
CA PHE A 201 -12.79 9.90 2.14
C PHE A 201 -11.86 9.00 1.34
N ILE A 202 -12.06 7.68 1.49
CA ILE A 202 -11.58 6.70 0.53
C ILE A 202 -12.69 6.32 -0.42
N ARG A 203 -12.34 6.14 -1.69
CA ARG A 203 -13.20 5.62 -2.74
C ARG A 203 -12.56 4.35 -3.29
N LEU A 204 -13.25 3.24 -3.11
CA LEU A 204 -12.84 1.93 -3.59
C LEU A 204 -13.58 1.66 -4.89
N LYS A 205 -12.84 1.34 -5.95
CA LYS A 205 -13.36 0.95 -7.26
C LYS A 205 -13.02 -0.50 -7.53
N PHE A 206 -14.04 -1.28 -7.80
CA PHE A 206 -13.94 -2.68 -8.20
C PHE A 206 -14.22 -2.77 -9.69
N LYS A 207 -13.37 -3.47 -10.42
CA LYS A 207 -13.68 -3.92 -11.78
C LYS A 207 -13.72 -5.43 -11.73
N VAL A 208 -14.86 -6.00 -12.13
CA VAL A 208 -15.09 -7.43 -12.20
C VAL A 208 -15.41 -7.78 -13.64
N HIS A 209 -14.75 -8.81 -14.16
CA HIS A 209 -15.04 -9.35 -15.48
C HIS A 209 -14.74 -10.84 -15.52
N THR A 210 -15.51 -11.59 -16.29
CA THR A 210 -15.23 -12.98 -16.61
C THR A 210 -14.72 -13.09 -18.05
N PRO A 211 -13.78 -14.00 -18.36
CA PRO A 211 -13.35 -14.22 -19.73
C PRO A 211 -14.48 -14.76 -20.63
N SER A 212 -15.44 -15.47 -20.04
CA SER A 212 -16.56 -16.12 -20.73
C SER A 212 -17.76 -15.20 -20.99
N SER A 213 -17.78 -13.99 -20.44
CA SER A 213 -18.87 -13.03 -20.63
C SER A 213 -18.32 -11.67 -21.08
N SER A 214 -19.03 -11.01 -22.00
CA SER A 214 -18.76 -9.62 -22.34
C SER A 214 -19.16 -8.63 -21.22
N SER A 215 -19.84 -9.09 -20.17
CA SER A 215 -20.29 -8.24 -19.07
C SER A 215 -19.12 -7.79 -18.18
N LYS A 216 -18.92 -6.47 -18.13
CA LYS A 216 -17.93 -5.81 -17.27
C LYS A 216 -18.65 -5.00 -16.20
N SER A 217 -18.55 -5.42 -14.96
CA SER A 217 -19.18 -4.74 -13.83
C SER A 217 -18.17 -3.81 -13.15
N LYS A 218 -18.53 -2.53 -13.05
CA LYS A 218 -17.75 -1.51 -12.32
C LYS A 218 -18.54 -1.11 -11.08
N LEU A 219 -18.04 -1.44 -9.91
CA LEU A 219 -18.65 -1.07 -8.64
C LEU A 219 -17.81 -0.03 -7.94
N CYS A 220 -18.46 0.82 -7.14
CA CYS A 220 -17.80 1.85 -6.37
C CYS A 220 -18.45 2.01 -5.01
N CYS A 221 -17.64 2.13 -3.97
CA CYS A 221 -18.08 2.54 -2.65
C CYS A 221 -17.15 3.61 -2.07
N THR A 222 -17.73 4.46 -1.23
CA THR A 222 -17.03 5.60 -0.63
C THR A 222 -17.24 5.57 0.87
N PHE A 223 -16.16 5.74 1.63
CA PHE A 223 -16.19 5.77 3.09
C PHE A 223 -15.53 7.06 3.58
N LYS A 224 -16.28 7.86 4.34
CA LYS A 224 -15.76 9.08 4.97
C LYS A 224 -14.81 8.71 6.10
N ALA A 225 -13.67 9.39 6.16
CA ALA A 225 -12.66 9.17 7.19
C ALA A 225 -13.21 9.50 8.59
N LYS A 226 -12.98 8.60 9.54
CA LYS A 226 -13.36 8.76 10.96
C LYS A 226 -12.12 8.62 11.83
N THR A 227 -12.22 9.08 13.09
CA THR A 227 -11.10 8.90 14.04
C THR A 227 -11.02 7.45 14.53
N ASN A 228 -12.17 6.82 14.73
CA ASN A 228 -12.30 5.43 15.17
C ASN A 228 -13.61 4.83 14.63
N GLY A 229 -13.76 3.52 14.80
CA GLY A 229 -14.94 2.76 14.39
C GLY A 229 -14.81 2.16 12.99
N HIS A 230 -15.87 1.57 12.48
CA HIS A 230 -15.86 0.92 11.17
C HIS A 230 -17.14 1.20 10.40
N ASN A 231 -17.09 0.96 9.10
CA ASN A 231 -18.24 0.94 8.21
C ASN A 231 -18.09 -0.23 7.25
N ALA A 232 -19.19 -0.94 7.00
CA ALA A 232 -19.23 -2.01 6.03
C ALA A 232 -20.22 -1.69 4.91
N ARG A 233 -19.98 -2.24 3.72
CA ARG A 233 -20.90 -2.18 2.59
C ARG A 233 -20.78 -3.45 1.78
N GLU A 234 -21.92 -4.00 1.39
CA GLU A 234 -21.99 -5.13 0.47
C GLU A 234 -22.23 -4.64 -0.95
N LEU A 235 -21.58 -5.30 -1.90
CA LEU A 235 -21.71 -5.05 -3.32
C LEU A 235 -22.07 -6.38 -3.98
N LYS A 236 -23.29 -6.46 -4.51
CA LYS A 236 -23.74 -7.64 -5.24
C LYS A 236 -23.33 -7.51 -6.71
N THR A 237 -22.81 -8.60 -7.25
CA THR A 237 -22.55 -8.78 -8.68
C THR A 237 -23.20 -10.07 -9.14
N ASP A 238 -23.30 -10.26 -10.45
CA ASP A 238 -23.78 -11.51 -11.04
C ASP A 238 -22.88 -12.72 -10.70
N PHE A 239 -21.67 -12.47 -10.20
CA PHE A 239 -20.65 -13.50 -9.95
C PHE A 239 -20.40 -13.79 -8.47
N ALA A 240 -20.60 -12.81 -7.60
CA ALA A 240 -20.33 -12.91 -6.17
C ALA A 240 -20.91 -11.73 -5.37
N VAL A 241 -21.03 -11.94 -4.07
CA VAL A 241 -21.23 -10.87 -3.09
C VAL A 241 -19.86 -10.45 -2.53
N ILE A 242 -19.56 -9.16 -2.65
CA ILE A 242 -18.32 -8.55 -2.15
C ILE A 242 -18.66 -7.70 -0.94
N SER A 243 -18.26 -8.14 0.24
CA SER A 243 -18.46 -7.41 1.50
C SER A 243 -17.19 -6.66 1.87
N VAL A 244 -17.29 -5.34 1.90
CA VAL A 244 -16.16 -4.44 2.16
C VAL A 244 -16.33 -3.83 3.53
N LYS A 245 -15.37 -4.02 4.42
CA LYS A 245 -15.30 -3.38 5.73
C LYS A 245 -14.11 -2.44 5.79
N VAL A 246 -14.35 -1.22 6.26
CA VAL A 246 -13.30 -0.22 6.49
C VAL A 246 -13.29 0.14 7.96
N THR A 247 -12.20 -0.21 8.63
CA THR A 247 -11.96 0.09 10.04
C THR A 247 -10.99 1.26 10.16
N TRP A 248 -11.39 2.28 10.92
CA TRP A 248 -10.62 3.51 11.15
C TRP A 248 -9.96 3.46 12.53
N SER A 249 -8.70 3.88 12.61
CA SER A 249 -8.05 4.14 13.88
C SER A 249 -7.01 5.25 13.75
N THR A 250 -6.68 5.89 14.86
CA THR A 250 -5.44 6.65 15.00
C THR A 250 -4.27 5.67 15.20
N LEU A 251 -3.05 6.14 14.98
CA LEU A 251 -1.86 5.42 15.46
C LEU A 251 -1.72 5.67 16.96
N PRO A 252 -1.10 4.74 17.72
CA PRO A 252 -0.71 5.02 19.10
C PRO A 252 0.24 6.23 19.12
N ASN A 253 0.06 7.16 20.06
CA ASN A 253 0.96 8.31 20.19
C ASN A 253 2.37 7.80 20.52
N SER A 254 3.37 8.21 19.74
CA SER A 254 4.80 7.95 19.97
C SER A 254 5.43 8.86 21.03
N PHE A 255 4.67 9.78 21.65
CA PHE A 255 5.14 10.57 22.78
C PHE A 255 4.82 9.87 24.11
N PRO A 256 5.81 9.29 24.81
CA PRO A 256 5.69 9.10 26.24
C PRO A 256 5.65 10.49 26.91
N GLY A 257 4.64 10.71 27.75
CA GLY A 257 4.58 11.87 28.64
C GLY A 257 5.60 11.77 29.78
#